data_AF-A0A7W1IH65-F1
#
_entry.id   AF-A0A7W1IH65-F1
#
_cell.length_a   1.000
_cell.length_b   1.000
_cell.length_c   1.000
_cell.angle_alpha   90.00
_cell.angle_beta   90.00
_cell.angle_gamma   90.00
#
_symmetry.space_group_name_H-M   'P 1'
#
loop_
_entity.id
_entity.type
_entity.pdbx_description
1 polymer ?
#
loop_
_entity_poly.entity_id
_entity_poly.type
_entity_poly.pdbx_seq_one_letter_code
_entity_poly.pdbx_strand_id
1 'polypeptide(L)'
;MSTIHEKQKETILALLAEKSVMKQDVFANTIAVFNQLKEVLKLSVDDLGNETAKIDKRITVNFKDVSPQSMQIKVAGDILDFFMHSNVFEFDHSHPMFKSGYIKNNEMNSFCGIINVYNFLADS
;
A
#
# COMPACT_ATOMS: atom_id res chain seq x y z
N MET A 1 -31.62 -30.22 -18.48
CA MET A 1 -30.41 -29.62 -19.06
C MET A 1 -30.34 -28.10 -18.89
N SER A 2 -31.44 -27.35 -19.09
CA SER A 2 -31.49 -25.88 -18.91
C SER A 2 -31.15 -25.40 -17.48
N THR A 3 -31.56 -26.13 -16.44
CA THR A 3 -31.39 -25.70 -15.03
C THR A 3 -29.94 -25.77 -14.50
N ILE A 4 -29.11 -26.64 -15.09
CA ILE A 4 -27.70 -26.80 -14.68
C ILE A 4 -26.86 -25.63 -15.19
N HIS A 5 -27.12 -25.17 -16.42
CA HIS A 5 -26.39 -24.07 -17.03
C HIS A 5 -26.69 -22.73 -16.35
N GLU A 6 -27.95 -22.48 -15.97
CA GLU A 6 -28.31 -21.29 -15.19
C GLU A 6 -27.64 -21.30 -13.80
N LYS A 7 -27.67 -22.43 -13.09
CA LYS A 7 -27.01 -22.54 -11.78
C LYS A 7 -25.49 -22.34 -11.87
N GLN A 8 -24.84 -22.83 -12.93
CA GLN A 8 -23.42 -22.61 -13.19
C GLN A 8 -23.11 -21.14 -13.47
N LYS A 9 -23.95 -20.48 -14.28
CA LYS A 9 -23.83 -19.05 -14.58
C LYS A 9 -24.01 -18.19 -13.32
N GLU A 10 -25.00 -18.48 -12.49
CA GLU A 10 -25.20 -17.80 -11.19
C GLU A 10 -23.99 -17.95 -10.29
N THR A 11 -23.39 -19.15 -10.23
CA THR A 11 -22.18 -19.41 -9.45
C THR A 11 -20.99 -18.59 -9.97
N ILE A 12 -20.79 -18.53 -11.29
CA ILE A 12 -19.73 -17.73 -11.92
C ILE A 12 -19.93 -16.24 -11.62
N LEU A 13 -21.16 -15.74 -11.74
CA LEU A 13 -21.49 -14.35 -11.45
C LEU A 13 -21.26 -14.02 -9.97
N ALA A 14 -21.64 -14.91 -9.05
CA ALA A 14 -21.38 -14.74 -7.63
C ALA A 14 -19.87 -14.66 -7.33
N LEU A 15 -19.07 -15.59 -7.87
CA LEU A 15 -17.62 -15.60 -7.68
C LEU A 15 -16.93 -14.36 -8.29
N LEU A 16 -17.38 -13.93 -9.48
CA LEU A 16 -16.87 -12.73 -10.12
C LEU A 16 -17.22 -11.48 -9.32
N ALA A 17 -18.46 -11.37 -8.84
CA ALA A 17 -18.90 -10.24 -8.05
C ALA A 17 -18.14 -10.15 -6.73
N GLU A 18 -18.07 -11.24 -5.96
CA GLU A 18 -17.45 -11.26 -4.64
C GLU A 18 -15.95 -10.93 -4.70
N LYS A 19 -15.18 -11.62 -5.57
CA LYS A 19 -13.75 -11.35 -5.70
C LYS A 19 -13.44 -10.00 -6.32
N SER A 20 -14.27 -9.51 -7.24
CA SER A 20 -14.03 -8.21 -7.88
C SER A 20 -14.35 -7.04 -6.96
N VAL A 21 -15.43 -7.15 -6.17
CA VAL A 21 -15.80 -6.12 -5.20
C VAL A 21 -14.74 -6.02 -4.11
N MET A 22 -14.34 -7.14 -3.50
CA MET A 22 -13.30 -7.11 -2.47
C MET A 22 -11.99 -6.51 -3.00
N LYS A 23 -11.57 -6.85 -4.23
CA LYS A 23 -10.34 -6.26 -4.81
C LYS A 23 -10.46 -4.74 -4.98
N GLN A 24 -11.63 -4.24 -5.35
CA GLN A 24 -11.87 -2.80 -5.44
C GLN A 24 -11.81 -2.15 -4.06
N ASP A 25 -12.39 -2.77 -3.03
CA ASP A 25 -12.36 -2.27 -1.65
C ASP A 25 -10.92 -2.19 -1.12
N VAL A 26 -10.13 -3.26 -1.31
CA VAL A 26 -8.72 -3.29 -0.91
C VAL A 26 -7.92 -2.22 -1.64
N PHE A 27 -8.12 -2.05 -2.95
CA PHE A 27 -7.45 -1.03 -3.74
C PHE A 27 -7.81 0.39 -3.26
N ALA A 28 -9.09 0.68 -3.06
CA ALA A 28 -9.56 1.97 -2.57
C ALA A 28 -9.00 2.28 -1.17
N ASN A 29 -8.99 1.30 -0.27
CA ASN A 29 -8.39 1.44 1.05
C ASN A 29 -6.87 1.70 0.97
N THR A 30 -6.17 1.00 0.07
CA THR A 30 -4.72 1.18 -0.11
C THR A 30 -4.38 2.58 -0.61
N ILE A 31 -5.17 3.13 -1.54
CA ILE A 31 -5.04 4.55 -1.96
C ILE A 31 -5.25 5.50 -0.78
N ALA A 32 -6.32 5.29 0.00
CA ALA A 32 -6.63 6.15 1.14
C ALA A 32 -5.49 6.16 2.17
N VAL A 33 -4.97 4.97 2.52
CA VAL A 33 -3.84 4.83 3.44
C VAL A 33 -2.56 5.45 2.86
N PHE A 34 -2.28 5.27 1.57
CA PHE A 34 -1.11 5.87 0.93
C PHE A 34 -1.16 7.41 0.95
N ASN A 35 -2.34 7.99 0.71
CA ASN A 35 -2.54 9.44 0.81
C ASN A 35 -2.40 9.95 2.25
N GLN A 36 -2.90 9.21 3.25
CA GLN A 36 -2.68 9.55 4.65
C GLN A 36 -1.19 9.50 5.00
N LEU A 37 -0.47 8.49 4.53
CA LEU A 37 0.96 8.35 4.72
C LEU A 37 1.73 9.53 4.09
N LYS A 38 1.34 10.00 2.89
CA LYS A 38 1.92 11.19 2.25
C LYS A 38 1.84 12.42 3.16
N GLU A 39 0.67 12.68 3.75
CA GLU A 39 0.47 13.86 4.59
C GLU A 39 1.26 13.76 5.89
N VAL A 40 1.29 12.59 6.54
CA VAL A 40 2.10 12.37 7.75
C VAL A 40 3.59 12.55 7.44
N LEU A 41 4.06 12.05 6.30
CA LEU A 41 5.47 12.16 5.91
C LEU A 41 5.86 13.59 5.54
N LYS A 42 5.00 14.38 4.88
CA LYS A 42 5.25 15.81 4.67
C LYS A 42 5.51 16.54 5.99
N LEU A 43 4.62 16.36 6.97
CA LEU A 43 4.77 16.96 8.30
C LEU A 43 6.07 16.50 8.97
N SER A 44 6.37 15.20 8.89
CA SER A 44 7.59 14.63 9.47
C SER A 44 8.86 15.18 8.83
N VAL A 45 8.86 15.39 7.51
CA VAL A 45 9.98 15.98 6.76
C VAL A 45 10.17 17.45 7.16
N ASP A 46 9.09 18.22 7.27
CA ASP A 46 9.16 19.63 7.65
C ASP A 46 9.71 19.80 9.07
N ASP A 47 9.22 19.00 10.02
CA ASP A 47 9.70 18.98 11.40
C ASP A 47 11.17 18.57 11.46
N LEU A 48 11.55 17.48 10.78
CA LEU A 48 12.93 17.00 10.76
C LEU A 48 13.87 18.00 10.10
N GLY A 49 13.44 18.65 9.00
CA GLY A 49 14.21 19.69 8.33
C GLY A 49 14.46 20.90 9.22
N ASN A 50 13.48 21.30 10.03
CA ASN A 50 13.63 22.38 11.00
C ASN A 50 14.60 22.02 12.13
N GLU A 51 14.61 20.77 12.58
CA GLU A 51 15.56 20.28 13.58
C GLU A 51 16.98 20.17 13.03
N THR A 52 17.15 19.59 11.83
CA THR A 52 18.48 19.42 11.22
C THR A 52 19.11 20.76 10.86
N ALA A 53 18.33 21.74 10.41
CA ALA A 53 18.83 23.08 10.11
C ALA A 53 19.42 23.82 11.32
N LYS A 54 18.99 23.49 12.54
CA LYS A 54 19.57 24.01 13.80
C LYS A 54 20.92 23.37 14.12
N ILE A 55 21.18 22.15 13.60
CA ILE A 55 22.40 21.38 13.82
C ILE A 55 23.43 21.74 12.74
N ASP A 56 23.09 21.51 11.46
CA ASP A 56 23.93 21.85 10.31
C ASP A 56 23.06 22.07 9.06
N LYS A 57 23.18 23.24 8.44
CA LYS A 57 22.40 23.65 7.27
C LYS A 57 22.63 22.79 6.02
N ARG A 58 23.69 21.97 6.00
CA ARG A 58 23.98 21.04 4.91
C ARG A 58 23.16 19.76 4.99
N ILE A 59 22.57 19.45 6.15
CA ILE A 59 21.69 18.28 6.33
C ILE A 59 20.30 18.65 5.83
N THR A 60 20.06 18.41 4.54
CA THR A 60 18.78 18.70 3.90
C THR A 60 17.83 17.51 4.01
N VAL A 61 16.58 17.78 4.38
CA VAL A 61 15.49 16.80 4.36
C VAL A 61 14.40 17.35 3.44
N ASN A 62 14.00 16.59 2.42
CA ASN A 62 13.06 17.06 1.41
C ASN A 62 12.02 15.99 1.08
N PHE A 63 10.78 16.42 0.94
CA PHE A 63 9.67 15.61 0.43
C PHE A 63 9.41 15.94 -1.03
N LYS A 64 9.12 14.93 -1.84
CA LYS A 64 8.72 15.08 -3.23
C LYS A 64 7.53 14.17 -3.53
N ASP A 65 6.40 14.78 -3.89
CA ASP A 65 5.27 14.05 -4.47
C ASP A 65 5.57 13.77 -5.94
N VAL A 66 5.76 12.50 -6.30
CA VAL A 66 6.19 12.11 -7.66
C VAL A 66 4.99 11.77 -8.52
N SER A 67 4.05 11.00 -7.97
CA SER A 67 2.84 10.60 -8.68
C SER A 67 1.74 10.20 -7.69
N PRO A 68 0.50 9.94 -8.12
CA PRO A 68 -0.54 9.40 -7.24
C PRO A 68 -0.13 8.12 -6.49
N GLN A 69 0.80 7.34 -7.04
CA GLN A 69 1.27 6.05 -6.49
C GLN A 69 2.71 6.10 -5.96
N SER A 70 3.39 7.25 -6.00
CA SER A 70 4.78 7.35 -5.53
C SER A 70 5.11 8.68 -4.86
N MET A 71 5.97 8.61 -3.85
CA MET A 71 6.55 9.77 -3.18
C MET A 71 7.99 9.46 -2.76
N GLN A 72 8.81 10.49 -2.65
CA GLN A 72 10.21 10.38 -2.28
C GLN A 72 10.53 11.27 -1.09
N ILE A 73 11.37 10.77 -0.20
CA ILE A 73 12.00 11.55 0.85
C ILE A 73 13.50 11.48 0.63
N LYS A 74 14.14 12.63 0.48
CA LYS A 74 15.59 12.74 0.48
C LYS A 74 16.07 13.18 1.85
N VAL A 75 16.97 12.42 2.45
CA VAL A 75 17.59 12.74 3.74
C VAL A 75 19.10 12.77 3.55
N ALA A 76 19.68 13.97 3.51
CA ALA A 76 21.08 14.20 3.19
C ALA A 76 21.50 13.46 1.90
N GLY A 77 22.25 12.37 2.04
CA GLY A 77 22.76 11.53 0.96
C GLY A 77 21.89 10.33 0.60
N ASP A 78 20.74 10.11 1.27
CA ASP A 78 19.87 8.95 1.05
C ASP A 78 18.52 9.37 0.45
N ILE A 79 17.90 8.46 -0.30
CA ILE A 79 16.56 8.60 -0.86
C ILE A 79 15.71 7.41 -0.43
N LEU A 80 14.61 7.68 0.27
CA LEU A 80 13.53 6.74 0.49
C LEU A 80 12.48 6.93 -0.59
N ASP A 81 12.24 5.89 -1.38
CA ASP A 81 11.20 5.86 -2.42
C ASP A 81 10.04 4.98 -1.96
N PHE A 82 8.88 5.60 -1.80
CA PHE A 82 7.65 4.91 -1.41
C PHE A 82 6.80 4.70 -2.65
N PHE A 83 6.44 3.45 -2.93
CA PHE A 83 5.67 3.06 -4.10
C PHE A 83 4.49 2.18 -3.73
N MET A 84 3.28 2.59 -4.09
CA MET A 84 2.07 1.81 -3.92
C MET A 84 1.75 1.00 -5.18
N HIS A 85 1.63 -0.31 -5.04
CA HIS A 85 1.32 -1.18 -6.18
C HIS A 85 -0.19 -1.15 -6.49
N SER A 86 -0.55 -1.11 -7.78
CA SER A 86 -1.94 -1.12 -8.24
C SER A 86 -2.68 -2.45 -8.08
N ASN A 87 -1.98 -3.52 -7.68
CA ASN A 87 -2.54 -4.86 -7.63
C ASN A 87 -2.91 -5.20 -6.17
N VAL A 88 -3.94 -6.03 -6.04
CA VAL A 88 -4.30 -6.68 -4.78
C VAL A 88 -3.62 -8.03 -4.72
N PHE A 89 -2.98 -8.31 -3.59
CA PHE A 89 -2.25 -9.52 -3.32
C PHE A 89 -2.96 -10.31 -2.23
N GLU A 90 -2.67 -11.59 -2.14
CA GLU A 90 -3.07 -12.44 -1.03
C GLU A 90 -1.81 -12.84 -0.27
N PHE A 91 -1.88 -12.89 1.05
CA PHE A 91 -0.80 -13.49 1.84
C PHE A 91 -0.57 -14.94 1.39
N ASP A 92 0.69 -15.38 1.38
CA ASP A 92 1.00 -16.79 1.24
C ASP A 92 0.34 -17.59 2.39
N HIS A 93 -0.22 -18.76 2.11
CA HIS A 93 -0.92 -19.56 3.12
C HIS A 93 -0.02 -19.99 4.30
N SER A 94 1.31 -20.02 4.12
CA SER A 94 2.26 -20.25 5.21
C SER A 94 2.47 -19.03 6.10
N HIS A 95 2.01 -17.84 5.69
CA HIS A 95 2.22 -16.59 6.40
C HIS A 95 1.55 -16.61 7.79
N PRO A 96 2.21 -16.15 8.86
CA PRO A 96 1.67 -16.20 10.23
C PRO A 96 0.31 -15.54 10.42
N MET A 97 -0.06 -14.59 9.55
CA MET A 97 -1.37 -13.94 9.59
C MET A 97 -2.54 -14.92 9.45
N PHE A 98 -2.39 -16.05 8.75
CA PHE A 98 -3.43 -17.08 8.67
C PHE A 98 -3.71 -17.76 10.03
N LYS A 99 -2.80 -17.63 10.99
CA LYS A 99 -3.02 -18.13 12.36
C LYS A 99 -3.84 -17.16 13.20
N SER A 100 -3.94 -15.89 12.81
CA SER A 100 -4.66 -14.85 13.53
C SER A 100 -6.18 -15.03 13.46
N GLY A 101 -6.89 -14.53 14.47
CA GLY A 101 -8.35 -14.47 14.43
C GLY A 101 -8.88 -13.58 13.30
N TYR A 102 -8.10 -12.59 12.85
CA TYR A 102 -8.49 -11.65 11.81
C TYR A 102 -8.78 -12.36 10.47
N ILE A 103 -7.89 -13.25 10.02
CA ILE A 103 -8.09 -14.02 8.78
C ILE A 103 -8.99 -15.24 9.03
N LYS A 104 -8.88 -15.91 10.18
CA LYS A 104 -9.75 -17.08 10.47
C LYS A 104 -11.23 -16.74 10.54
N ASN A 105 -11.57 -15.53 10.98
CA ASN A 105 -12.96 -15.08 11.05
C ASN A 105 -13.52 -14.68 9.68
N ASN A 106 -12.67 -14.25 8.76
CA ASN A 106 -13.03 -13.93 7.38
C ASN A 106 -11.81 -14.12 6.48
N GLU A 107 -11.82 -15.16 5.64
CA GLU A 107 -10.69 -15.48 4.75
C GLU A 107 -10.38 -14.34 3.79
N MET A 108 -11.37 -13.54 3.39
CA MET A 108 -11.16 -12.39 2.49
C MET A 108 -10.24 -11.32 3.09
N ASN A 109 -10.00 -11.35 4.40
CA ASN A 109 -9.01 -10.52 5.07
C ASN A 109 -7.55 -10.92 4.77
N SER A 110 -7.32 -12.03 4.05
CA SER A 110 -6.01 -12.41 3.52
C SER A 110 -5.55 -11.52 2.37
N PHE A 111 -6.46 -10.77 1.75
CA PHE A 111 -6.15 -9.88 0.64
C PHE A 111 -5.72 -8.50 1.11
N CYS A 112 -4.64 -7.99 0.54
CA CYS A 112 -4.04 -6.72 0.91
C CYS A 112 -3.47 -5.97 -0.30
N GLY A 113 -3.35 -4.65 -0.18
CA GLY A 113 -2.51 -3.85 -1.06
C GLY A 113 -1.09 -3.79 -0.52
N ILE A 114 -0.16 -3.36 -1.38
CA ILE A 114 1.26 -3.25 -1.04
C ILE A 114 1.73 -1.81 -1.22
N ILE A 115 2.38 -1.28 -0.18
CA ILE A 115 3.20 -0.06 -0.24
C ILE A 115 4.63 -0.50 0.04
N ASN A 116 5.49 -0.41 -0.96
CA ASN A 116 6.91 -0.69 -0.84
C ASN A 116 7.66 0.57 -0.39
N VAL A 117 8.73 0.35 0.37
CA VAL A 117 9.67 1.41 0.78
C VAL A 117 11.06 0.95 0.39
N TYR A 118 11.66 1.63 -0.56
CA TYR A 118 13.01 1.35 -1.04
C TYR A 118 13.98 2.39 -0.51
N ASN A 119 15.20 1.97 -0.19
CA ASN A 119 16.28 2.85 0.24
C ASN A 119 17.37 2.86 -0.84
N PHE A 120 17.68 4.04 -1.35
CA PHE A 120 18.71 4.28 -2.36
C PHE A 120 19.72 5.30 -1.85
N LEU A 121 20.97 5.18 -2.29
CA LEU A 121 21.96 6.23 -2.11
C LEU A 121 21.69 7.33 -3.17
N ALA A 122 21.72 8.60 -2.79
CA ALA A 122 21.35 9.71 -3.67
C ALA A 122 22.37 9.99 -4.79
N ASP A 123 23.52 9.35 -4.76
CA ASP A 123 24.58 9.34 -5.77
C ASP A 123 24.53 8.11 -6.70
N SER A 124 23.46 7.31 -6.61
CA SER A 124 23.16 6.21 -7.54
C SER A 124 22.74 6.69 -8.93
#